data_AF-A0A7Y5DZE0-F1
#
_entry.id   AF-A0A7Y5DZE0-F1
#
_cell.length_a   1.000
_cell.length_b   1.000
_cell.length_c   1.000
_cell.angle_alpha   90.00
_cell.angle_beta   90.00
_cell.angle_gamma   90.00
#
_symmetry.space_group_name_H-M   'P 1'
#
loop_
_entity.id
_entity.type
_entity.pdbx_description
1 polymer ?
#
loop_
_entity_poly.entity_id
_entity_poly.type
_entity_poly.pdbx_seq_one_letter_code
_entity_poly.pdbx_strand_id
1 'polypeptide(L)'
;MSSRGPAVTVLSTLALLLAGAWAGGALVTGALVAPVVFHRVPAPTSGDAMTEVFMRFDRAALAMAATLVFTEVALAFLRKPLLRTDVARLLLAIALVGLIVVEASWVSPSIAALHQAGAVRGIGAGGAEIEHLHVVAKRIGMSEVLALVAFIGLHVRRLLQQSTVATPDRRGSQEETLERTRVTEDPAAGA
;
A
#
# COMPACT_ATOMS: atom_id res chain seq x y z
N MET A 1 5.39 28.04 -3.37
CA MET A 1 4.80 26.76 -2.93
C MET A 1 3.56 26.53 -3.78
N SER A 2 3.66 25.67 -4.79
CA SER A 2 2.52 25.31 -5.64
C SER A 2 1.42 24.71 -4.75
N SER A 3 0.22 25.30 -4.76
CA SER A 3 -0.89 24.96 -3.88
C SER A 3 -1.41 23.55 -4.19
N ARG A 4 -0.71 22.53 -3.71
CA ARG A 4 -1.35 21.24 -3.47
C ARG A 4 -2.49 21.54 -2.51
N GLY A 5 -3.73 21.34 -2.95
CA GLY A 5 -4.85 21.41 -2.03
C GLY A 5 -4.54 20.52 -0.84
N PRO A 6 -4.68 20.98 0.42
CA PRO A 6 -4.29 20.24 1.61
C PRO A 6 -4.88 18.81 1.62
N ALA A 7 -6.08 18.65 1.05
CA ALA A 7 -6.75 17.37 0.86
C ALA A 7 -5.92 16.33 0.07
N VAL A 8 -5.27 16.72 -1.04
CA VAL A 8 -4.50 15.78 -1.87
C VAL A 8 -3.30 15.24 -1.10
N THR A 9 -2.64 16.11 -0.34
CA THR A 9 -1.50 15.72 0.50
C THR A 9 -1.95 14.77 1.60
N VAL A 10 -3.01 15.10 2.32
CA VAL A 10 -3.56 14.27 3.41
C VAL A 10 -3.96 12.88 2.89
N LEU A 11 -4.71 12.82 1.79
CA LEU A 11 -5.13 11.54 1.20
C LEU A 11 -3.95 10.70 0.70
N SER A 12 -2.91 11.33 0.15
CA SER A 12 -1.70 10.63 -0.32
C SER A 12 -0.92 10.03 0.85
N THR A 13 -0.74 10.82 1.91
CA THR A 13 -0.09 10.36 3.14
C THR A 13 -0.87 9.22 3.77
N LEU A 14 -2.20 9.35 3.87
CA LEU A 14 -3.06 8.30 4.40
C LEU A 14 -2.94 7.01 3.59
N ALA A 15 -3.01 7.08 2.25
CA ALA A 15 -2.86 5.93 1.37
C ALA A 15 -1.50 5.22 1.56
N LEU A 16 -0.41 5.99 1.69
CA LEU A 16 0.94 5.45 1.94
C LEU A 16 1.05 4.79 3.33
N LEU A 17 0.48 5.42 4.37
CA LEU A 17 0.49 4.87 5.72
C LEU A 17 -0.32 3.56 5.79
N LEU A 18 -1.50 3.51 5.17
CA LEU A 18 -2.32 2.30 5.11
C LEU A 18 -1.62 1.18 4.35
N ALA A 19 -1.05 1.48 3.17
CA ALA A 19 -0.34 0.49 2.37
C ALA A 19 0.90 -0.04 3.11
N GLY A 20 1.66 0.85 3.77
CA GLY A 20 2.83 0.50 4.56
C GLY A 20 2.48 -0.33 5.80
N ALA A 21 1.42 0.05 6.52
CA ALA A 21 0.94 -0.69 7.69
C ALA A 21 0.46 -2.10 7.30
N TRP A 22 -0.27 -2.23 6.19
CA TRP A 22 -0.70 -3.52 5.69
C TRP A 22 0.50 -4.39 5.27
N ALA A 23 1.39 -3.88 4.42
CA ALA A 23 2.56 -4.64 3.98
C ALA A 23 3.47 -5.04 5.15
N GLY A 24 3.71 -4.10 6.08
CA GLY A 24 4.48 -4.35 7.28
C GLY A 24 3.83 -5.38 8.20
N GLY A 25 2.51 -5.31 8.40
CA GLY A 25 1.76 -6.28 9.18
C GLY A 25 1.80 -7.69 8.57
N ALA A 26 1.68 -7.82 7.25
CA ALA A 26 1.82 -9.10 6.54
C ALA A 26 3.23 -9.69 6.74
N LEU A 27 4.28 -8.87 6.59
CA LEU A 27 5.67 -9.28 6.78
C LEU A 27 5.95 -9.69 8.23
N VAL A 28 5.52 -8.90 9.21
CA VAL A 28 5.69 -9.23 10.64
C VAL A 28 4.99 -10.54 10.97
N THR A 29 3.75 -10.70 10.51
CA THR A 29 2.96 -11.92 10.78
C THR A 29 3.61 -13.15 10.14
N GLY A 30 3.99 -13.07 8.87
CA GLY A 30 4.55 -14.21 8.12
C GLY A 30 6.02 -14.53 8.46
N ALA A 31 6.87 -13.52 8.63
CA ALA A 31 8.32 -13.72 8.78
C ALA A 31 8.78 -13.80 10.25
N LEU A 32 8.01 -13.24 11.20
CA LEU A 32 8.39 -13.20 12.62
C LEU A 32 7.41 -13.98 13.49
N VAL A 33 6.12 -13.64 13.45
CA VAL A 33 5.13 -14.24 14.36
C VAL A 33 4.95 -15.72 14.06
N ALA A 34 4.73 -16.10 12.80
CA ALA A 34 4.50 -17.50 12.43
C ALA A 34 5.65 -18.44 12.86
N PRO A 35 6.94 -18.16 12.55
CA PRO A 35 8.04 -19.00 13.03
C PRO A 35 8.11 -19.10 14.56
N VAL A 36 7.90 -18.00 15.27
CA VAL A 36 7.94 -17.99 16.74
C VAL A 36 6.84 -18.87 17.32
N VAL A 37 5.61 -18.74 16.82
CA VAL A 37 4.47 -19.53 17.31
C VAL A 37 4.66 -21.02 17.00
N PHE A 38 5.02 -21.38 15.76
CA PHE A 38 5.22 -22.79 15.39
C PHE A 38 6.43 -23.44 16.08
N HIS A 39 7.42 -22.66 16.51
CA HIS A 39 8.56 -23.17 17.27
C HIS A 39 8.26 -23.33 18.77
N ARG A 40 7.41 -22.48 19.35
CA ARG A 40 7.18 -22.43 20.81
C ARG A 40 5.91 -23.13 21.26
N VAL A 41 4.91 -23.26 20.39
CA VAL A 41 3.60 -23.84 20.72
C VAL A 41 3.50 -25.23 20.09
N PRO A 42 3.14 -26.28 20.86
CA PRO A 42 2.97 -27.62 20.31
C PRO A 42 1.85 -27.68 19.26
N ALA A 43 1.99 -28.57 18.29
CA ALA A 43 0.86 -28.96 17.46
C ALA A 43 -0.16 -29.77 18.30
N PRO A 44 -1.47 -29.64 18.06
CA PRO A 44 -2.13 -28.82 17.04
C PRO A 44 -2.39 -27.35 17.44
N THR A 45 -2.19 -27.00 18.72
CA THR A 45 -2.54 -25.69 19.30
C THR A 45 -1.86 -24.50 18.62
N SER A 46 -0.67 -24.69 18.06
CA SER A 46 0.00 -23.67 17.25
C SER A 46 -0.78 -23.26 16.00
N GLY A 47 -1.48 -24.21 15.37
CA GLY A 47 -2.35 -23.95 14.22
C GLY A 47 -3.57 -23.13 14.59
N ASP A 48 -4.21 -23.45 15.71
CA ASP A 48 -5.36 -22.69 16.22
C ASP A 48 -4.97 -21.27 16.58
N ALA A 49 -3.83 -21.10 17.27
CA ALA A 49 -3.29 -19.80 17.65
C ALA A 49 -2.98 -18.94 16.41
N MET A 50 -2.32 -19.51 15.39
CA MET A 50 -2.03 -18.79 14.16
C MET A 50 -3.28 -18.45 13.36
N THR A 51 -4.27 -19.33 13.34
CA THR A 51 -5.56 -19.07 12.68
C THR A 51 -6.24 -17.85 13.28
N GLU A 52 -6.28 -17.72 14.61
CA GLU A 52 -6.85 -16.54 15.27
C GLU A 52 -6.07 -15.26 14.93
N VAL A 53 -4.73 -15.34 14.87
CA VAL A 53 -3.89 -14.20 14.45
C VAL A 53 -4.21 -13.78 13.02
N PHE A 54 -4.28 -14.73 12.07
CA PHE A 54 -4.60 -14.44 10.67
C PHE A 54 -6.00 -13.84 10.53
N MET A 55 -7.02 -14.40 11.17
CA MET A 55 -8.37 -13.84 11.10
C MET A 55 -8.47 -12.41 11.64
N ARG A 56 -7.69 -12.06 12.68
CA ARG A 56 -7.61 -10.68 13.18
C ARG A 56 -6.89 -9.76 12.20
N PHE A 57 -5.79 -10.25 11.64
CA PHE A 57 -5.06 -9.53 10.60
C PHE A 57 -5.95 -9.25 9.38
N ASP A 58 -6.69 -10.25 8.90
CA ASP A 58 -7.60 -10.16 7.76
C ASP A 58 -8.66 -9.06 7.95
N ARG A 59 -9.25 -8.97 9.15
CA ARG A 59 -10.22 -7.90 9.48
C ARG A 59 -9.58 -6.52 9.41
N ALA A 60 -8.36 -6.37 9.94
CA ALA A 60 -7.63 -5.11 9.86
C ALA A 60 -7.26 -4.77 8.41
N ALA A 61 -6.78 -5.76 7.66
CA ALA A 61 -6.43 -5.63 6.25
C ALA A 61 -7.64 -5.25 5.38
N LEU A 62 -8.82 -5.84 5.60
CA LEU A 62 -10.06 -5.45 4.93
C LEU A 62 -10.41 -3.97 5.19
N ALA A 63 -10.31 -3.51 6.43
CA ALA A 63 -10.57 -2.10 6.77
C ALA A 63 -9.56 -1.16 6.10
N MET A 64 -8.28 -1.54 6.07
CA MET A 64 -7.23 -0.81 5.37
C MET A 64 -7.51 -0.78 3.86
N ALA A 65 -7.89 -1.91 3.26
CA ALA A 65 -8.16 -2.03 1.83
C ALA A 65 -9.35 -1.17 1.38
N ALA A 66 -10.45 -1.19 2.14
CA ALA A 66 -11.62 -0.36 1.89
C ALA A 66 -11.26 1.14 1.95
N THR A 67 -10.52 1.53 2.99
CA THR A 67 -10.08 2.92 3.15
C THR A 67 -9.11 3.32 2.03
N LEU A 68 -8.19 2.44 1.64
CA LEU A 68 -7.22 2.68 0.58
C LEU A 68 -7.90 2.88 -0.77
N VAL A 69 -8.85 2.03 -1.16
CA VAL A 69 -9.64 2.23 -2.40
C VAL A 69 -10.43 3.55 -2.35
N PHE A 70 -11.06 3.86 -1.21
CA PHE A 70 -11.76 5.13 -1.04
C PHE A 70 -10.82 6.33 -1.25
N THR A 71 -9.61 6.29 -0.69
CA THR A 71 -8.62 7.36 -0.89
C THR A 71 -8.19 7.49 -2.35
N GLU A 72 -8.00 6.39 -3.09
CA GLU A 72 -7.63 6.44 -4.50
C GLU A 72 -8.75 6.99 -5.37
N VAL A 73 -10.01 6.62 -5.10
CA VAL A 73 -11.18 7.19 -5.78
C VAL A 73 -11.28 8.70 -5.52
N ALA A 74 -11.13 9.14 -4.27
CA ALA A 74 -11.14 10.56 -3.93
C ALA A 74 -10.00 11.32 -4.62
N LEU A 75 -8.79 10.75 -4.65
CA LEU A 75 -7.65 11.32 -5.36
C LEU A 75 -7.89 11.41 -6.87
N ALA A 76 -8.57 10.42 -7.48
CA ALA A 76 -8.91 10.44 -8.90
C ALA A 76 -9.90 11.58 -9.24
N PHE A 77 -10.83 11.90 -8.34
CA PHE A 77 -11.72 13.06 -8.53
C PHE A 77 -11.00 14.40 -8.39
N LEU A 78 -10.06 14.50 -7.46
CA LEU A 78 -9.31 15.72 -7.16
C LEU A 78 -8.16 16.00 -8.15
N ARG A 79 -7.57 14.96 -8.75
CA ARG A 79 -6.45 15.07 -9.70
C ARG A 79 -6.97 14.93 -11.12
N LYS A 80 -7.23 16.06 -11.78
CA LYS A 80 -7.55 16.10 -13.21
C LYS A 80 -6.45 16.84 -13.98
N PRO A 81 -6.00 16.34 -15.15
CA PRO A 81 -6.39 15.07 -15.79
C PRO A 81 -5.75 13.84 -15.12
N LEU A 82 -6.41 12.68 -15.26
CA LEU A 82 -5.89 11.39 -14.79
C LEU A 82 -4.72 10.92 -15.67
N LEU A 83 -3.61 10.57 -15.04
CA LEU A 83 -2.49 9.94 -15.76
C LEU A 83 -2.60 8.42 -15.73
N ARG A 84 -1.87 7.76 -16.64
CA ARG A 84 -1.74 6.28 -16.65
C ARG A 84 -1.29 5.71 -15.29
N THR A 85 -0.45 6.45 -14.56
CA THR A 85 0.00 6.07 -13.21
C THR A 85 -1.12 6.10 -12.16
N ASP A 86 -2.08 7.02 -12.28
CA ASP A 86 -3.24 7.10 -11.39
C ASP A 86 -4.20 5.92 -11.66
N VAL A 87 -4.42 5.58 -12.93
CA VAL A 87 -5.22 4.40 -13.32
C VAL A 87 -4.58 3.10 -12.83
N ALA A 88 -3.26 2.93 -13.03
CA ALA A 88 -2.55 1.74 -12.57
C ALA A 88 -2.65 1.56 -11.05
N ARG A 89 -2.55 2.65 -10.27
CA ARG A 89 -2.74 2.60 -8.81
C ARG A 89 -4.14 2.19 -8.41
N LEU A 90 -5.17 2.75 -9.06
CA LEU A 90 -6.56 2.40 -8.77
C LEU A 90 -6.85 0.92 -9.07
N LEU A 91 -6.38 0.42 -10.22
CA LEU A 91 -6.52 -1.00 -10.57
C LEU A 91 -5.80 -1.91 -9.57
N LEU A 92 -4.61 -1.51 -9.12
CA LEU A 92 -3.86 -2.26 -8.13
C LEU A 92 -4.54 -2.27 -6.76
N ALA A 93 -5.14 -1.14 -6.35
CA ALA A 93 -5.94 -1.05 -5.13
C ALA A 93 -7.19 -1.96 -5.20
N ILE A 94 -7.87 -2.01 -6.35
CA ILE A 94 -9.00 -2.91 -6.58
C ILE A 94 -8.54 -4.38 -6.52
N ALA A 95 -7.41 -4.71 -7.15
CA ALA A 95 -6.86 -6.06 -7.11
C ALA A 95 -6.50 -6.49 -5.68
N LEU A 96 -5.91 -5.59 -4.89
CA LEU A 96 -5.62 -5.81 -3.47
C LEU A 96 -6.89 -6.08 -2.66
N VAL A 97 -7.97 -5.33 -2.88
CA VAL A 97 -9.27 -5.61 -2.26
C VAL A 97 -9.76 -7.01 -2.65
N GLY A 98 -9.63 -7.40 -3.92
CA GLY A 98 -10.00 -8.74 -4.37
C GLY A 98 -9.24 -9.85 -3.64
N LEU A 99 -7.92 -9.71 -3.50
CA LEU A 99 -7.07 -10.67 -2.80
C LEU A 99 -7.49 -10.84 -1.34
N ILE A 100 -7.61 -9.73 -0.60
CA ILE A 100 -7.93 -9.82 0.83
C ILE A 100 -9.36 -10.29 1.08
N VAL A 101 -10.31 -9.98 0.19
CA VAL A 101 -11.67 -10.51 0.28
C VAL A 101 -11.66 -12.03 0.12
N VAL A 102 -10.90 -12.57 -0.84
CA VAL A 102 -10.76 -14.02 -1.02
C VAL A 102 -10.11 -14.67 0.20
N GLU A 103 -9.04 -14.09 0.73
CA GLU A 103 -8.37 -14.61 1.93
C GLU A 103 -9.30 -14.60 3.16
N ALA A 104 -9.90 -13.45 3.46
CA ALA A 104 -10.71 -13.24 4.65
C ALA A 104 -12.07 -13.96 4.64
N SER A 105 -12.69 -14.14 3.47
CA SER A 105 -14.03 -14.71 3.35
C SER A 105 -14.04 -16.21 3.07
N TRP A 106 -12.97 -16.74 2.48
CA TRP A 106 -12.92 -18.14 2.07
C TRP A 106 -11.71 -18.88 2.66
N VAL A 107 -10.49 -18.41 2.40
CA VAL A 107 -9.28 -19.19 2.73
C VAL A 107 -9.11 -19.33 4.24
N SER A 108 -9.04 -18.22 4.98
CA SER A 108 -8.84 -18.23 6.43
C SER A 108 -9.97 -18.96 7.18
N PRO A 109 -11.27 -18.71 6.89
CA PRO A 109 -12.35 -19.46 7.52
C PRO A 109 -12.32 -20.97 7.22
N SER A 110 -11.92 -21.37 6.00
CA SER A 110 -11.84 -22.79 5.63
C SER A 110 -10.72 -23.51 6.39
N ILE A 111 -9.55 -22.86 6.52
CA ILE A 111 -8.45 -23.37 7.34
C ILE A 111 -8.90 -23.51 8.80
N ALA A 112 -9.59 -22.49 9.34
CA ALA A 112 -10.11 -22.50 10.70
C ALA A 112 -11.08 -23.66 10.94
N ALA A 113 -12.03 -23.88 10.01
CA ALA A 113 -13.00 -24.96 10.09
C ALA A 113 -12.32 -26.34 10.09
N LEU A 114 -11.30 -26.54 9.27
CA LEU A 114 -10.53 -27.79 9.24
C LEU A 114 -9.76 -28.02 10.54
N HIS A 115 -9.13 -26.98 11.10
CA HIS A 115 -8.48 -27.06 12.41
C HIS A 115 -9.47 -27.40 13.54
N GLN A 116 -10.65 -26.77 13.56
CA GLN A 116 -11.71 -27.09 14.52
C GLN A 116 -12.25 -28.51 14.37
N ALA A 117 -12.25 -29.07 13.15
CA ALA A 117 -12.58 -30.46 12.89
C ALA A 117 -11.46 -31.46 13.28
N GLY A 118 -10.35 -30.97 13.84
CA GLY A 118 -9.22 -31.80 14.26
C GLY A 118 -8.32 -32.26 13.11
N ALA A 119 -8.44 -31.65 11.92
CA ALA A 119 -7.54 -31.99 10.82
C ALA A 119 -6.11 -31.54 11.15
N VAL A 120 -5.16 -32.44 10.92
CA VAL A 120 -3.73 -32.19 11.14
C VAL A 120 -3.04 -32.16 9.79
N ARG A 121 -2.30 -31.08 9.53
CA ARG A 121 -1.55 -30.88 8.28
C ARG A 121 -0.69 -32.12 7.95
N GLY A 122 -0.83 -32.62 6.72
CA GLY A 122 -0.10 -33.80 6.25
C GLY A 122 -0.66 -35.16 6.68
N ILE A 123 -1.76 -35.20 7.45
CA ILE A 123 -2.40 -36.46 7.89
C ILE A 123 -3.81 -36.57 7.31
N GLY A 124 -4.05 -37.61 6.51
CA GLY A 124 -5.37 -37.92 5.94
C GLY A 124 -5.87 -36.87 4.95
N ALA A 125 -7.15 -36.99 4.56
CA ALA A 125 -7.77 -36.11 3.57
C ALA A 125 -7.87 -34.65 4.07
N GLY A 126 -8.29 -34.44 5.33
CA GLY A 126 -8.36 -33.10 5.91
C GLY A 126 -6.99 -32.41 6.01
N GLY A 127 -5.94 -33.16 6.33
CA GLY A 127 -4.57 -32.65 6.36
C GLY A 127 -4.03 -32.25 4.99
N ALA A 128 -4.43 -32.95 3.93
CA ALA A 128 -4.09 -32.60 2.56
C ALA A 128 -4.82 -31.31 2.10
N GLU A 129 -6.07 -31.14 2.51
CA GLU A 129 -6.83 -29.92 2.22
C GLU A 129 -6.23 -28.70 2.96
N ILE A 130 -5.81 -28.86 4.21
CA ILE A 130 -5.08 -27.80 4.94
C ILE A 130 -3.81 -27.39 4.19
N GLU A 131 -3.03 -28.36 3.68
CA GLU A 131 -1.82 -28.07 2.91
C GLU A 131 -2.14 -27.26 1.66
N HIS A 132 -3.18 -27.67 0.91
CA HIS A 132 -3.62 -26.98 -0.29
C HIS A 132 -4.02 -25.53 0.01
N LEU A 133 -4.89 -25.31 1.00
CA LEU A 133 -5.32 -23.97 1.41
C LEU A 133 -4.14 -23.13 1.92
N HIS A 134 -3.18 -23.72 2.64
CA HIS A 134 -1.99 -23.02 3.09
C HIS A 134 -1.11 -22.55 1.92
N VAL A 135 -0.94 -23.37 0.89
CA VAL A 135 -0.22 -22.98 -0.33
C VAL A 135 -0.94 -21.84 -1.04
N VAL A 136 -2.27 -21.88 -1.10
CA VAL A 136 -3.09 -20.79 -1.65
C VAL A 136 -2.92 -19.51 -0.84
N ALA A 137 -3.08 -19.56 0.49
CA ALA A 137 -2.88 -18.44 1.40
C ALA A 137 -1.49 -17.81 1.22
N LYS A 138 -0.44 -18.63 1.18
CA LYS A 138 0.93 -18.17 0.95
C LYS A 138 1.07 -17.40 -0.38
N ARG A 139 0.48 -17.91 -1.46
CA ARG A 139 0.52 -17.24 -2.77
C ARG A 139 -0.24 -15.92 -2.76
N ILE A 140 -1.41 -15.88 -2.11
CA ILE A 140 -2.19 -14.66 -1.94
C ILE A 140 -1.37 -13.63 -1.16
N GLY A 141 -0.92 -13.96 0.06
CA GLY A 141 -0.15 -13.05 0.90
C GLY A 141 1.15 -12.54 0.24
N MET A 142 1.87 -13.38 -0.50
CA MET A 142 3.03 -12.92 -1.29
C MET A 142 2.61 -11.94 -2.41
N SER A 143 1.49 -12.21 -3.08
CA SER A 143 0.96 -11.33 -4.13
C SER A 143 0.50 -10.00 -3.55
N GLU A 144 -0.13 -9.99 -2.38
CA GLU A 144 -0.52 -8.77 -1.66
C GLU A 144 0.69 -7.90 -1.32
N VAL A 145 1.73 -8.49 -0.70
CA VAL A 145 2.94 -7.74 -0.34
C VAL A 145 3.60 -7.13 -1.59
N LEU A 146 3.73 -7.90 -2.67
CA LEU A 146 4.28 -7.40 -3.93
C LEU A 146 3.44 -6.27 -4.52
N ALA A 147 2.11 -6.43 -4.53
CA ALA A 147 1.18 -5.43 -5.02
C ALA A 147 1.21 -4.15 -4.16
N LEU A 148 1.31 -4.25 -2.83
CA LEU A 148 1.44 -3.10 -1.93
C LEU A 148 2.76 -2.34 -2.15
N VAL A 149 3.87 -3.06 -2.33
CA VAL A 149 5.17 -2.44 -2.67
C VAL A 149 5.10 -1.72 -4.01
N ALA A 150 4.51 -2.34 -5.03
CA ALA A 150 4.31 -1.70 -6.33
C ALA A 150 3.39 -0.47 -6.23
N PHE A 151 2.32 -0.54 -5.44
CA PHE A 151 1.41 0.57 -5.17
C PHE A 151 2.13 1.76 -4.53
N ILE A 152 2.93 1.50 -3.49
CA ILE A 152 3.78 2.52 -2.84
C ILE A 152 4.74 3.13 -3.85
N GLY A 153 5.42 2.31 -4.66
CA GLY A 153 6.34 2.78 -5.70
C GLY A 153 5.68 3.69 -6.73
N LEU A 154 4.47 3.35 -7.19
CA LEU A 154 3.68 4.22 -8.08
C LEU A 154 3.28 5.53 -7.40
N HIS A 155 2.95 5.48 -6.11
CA HIS A 155 2.59 6.67 -5.33
C HIS A 155 3.79 7.62 -5.18
N VAL A 156 4.96 7.09 -4.82
CA VAL A 156 6.22 7.85 -4.71
C VAL A 156 6.61 8.43 -6.06
N ARG A 157 6.58 7.63 -7.14
CA ARG A 157 6.87 8.12 -8.49
C ARG A 157 5.97 9.29 -8.88
N ARG A 158 4.66 9.19 -8.57
CA ARG A 158 3.70 10.27 -8.84
C ARG A 158 4.06 11.56 -8.10
N LEU A 159 4.44 11.45 -6.82
CA LEU A 159 4.87 12.60 -6.02
C LEU A 159 6.15 13.24 -6.55
N LEU A 160 7.12 12.42 -7.00
CA LEU A 160 8.37 12.91 -7.59
C LEU A 160 8.14 13.65 -8.92
N GLN A 161 7.32 13.10 -9.82
CA GLN A 161 6.97 13.74 -11.09
C GLN A 161 6.35 15.13 -10.89
N GLN A 162 5.54 15.29 -9.84
CA GLN A 162 4.93 16.57 -9.50
C GLN A 162 5.94 17.58 -8.97
N SER A 163 6.99 17.14 -8.30
CA SER A 163 8.04 18.03 -7.78
C SER A 163 8.90 18.61 -8.91
N THR A 164 9.16 17.86 -9.98
CA THR A 164 9.97 18.32 -11.12
C THR A 164 9.30 19.44 -11.91
N VAL A 165 7.98 19.38 -12.10
CA VAL A 165 7.21 20.40 -12.86
C VAL A 165 7.10 21.72 -12.09
N ALA A 166 7.24 21.71 -10.76
CA ALA A 166 7.01 22.88 -9.91
C ALA A 166 8.24 23.78 -9.71
N THR A 167 9.35 23.57 -10.44
CA THR A 167 10.50 24.48 -10.42
C THR A 167 10.30 25.51 -11.53
N PRO A 168 9.85 26.75 -11.24
CA PRO A 168 9.82 27.80 -12.25
C PRO A 168 11.28 28.10 -12.61
N ASP A 169 11.53 28.37 -13.89
CA ASP A 169 12.83 28.81 -14.36
C ASP A 169 13.20 30.14 -13.67
N ARG A 170 13.91 30.04 -12.54
CA ARG A 170 14.39 31.20 -11.78
C ARG A 170 15.43 32.01 -12.58
N ARG A 171 15.93 31.49 -13.72
CA ARG A 171 16.88 32.23 -14.57
C ARG A 171 16.25 33.48 -15.16
N GLY A 172 15.00 33.41 -15.63
CA GLY A 172 14.30 34.58 -16.17
C GLY A 172 14.14 35.71 -15.14
N SER A 173 13.82 35.37 -13.88
CA SER A 173 13.67 36.37 -12.81
C SER A 173 15.00 36.96 -12.32
N GLN A 174 16.12 36.23 -12.43
CA GLN A 174 17.43 36.76 -12.05
C GLN A 174 18.04 37.66 -13.13
N GLU A 175 17.87 37.32 -14.42
CA GLU A 175 18.29 38.19 -15.51
C GLU A 175 17.50 39.51 -15.53
N GLU A 176 16.17 39.46 -15.34
CA GLU A 176 15.34 40.68 -15.30
C GLU A 176 15.65 41.58 -14.09
N THR A 177 16.07 41.00 -12.96
CA THR A 177 16.53 41.75 -11.79
C THR A 177 17.91 42.38 -12.02
N LEU A 178 18.84 41.64 -12.64
CA LEU A 178 20.18 42.15 -12.98
C LEU A 178 20.11 43.26 -14.04
N GLU A 179 19.21 43.14 -15.01
CA GLU A 179 19.00 44.15 -16.04
C GLU A 179 18.38 45.44 -15.48
N ARG A 180 17.40 45.33 -14.57
CA ARG A 180 16.89 46.50 -13.83
C ARG A 180 17.93 47.20 -12.99
N THR A 181 18.84 46.47 -12.37
CA THR A 181 19.88 47.07 -11.53
C THR A 181 20.90 47.85 -12.38
N ARG A 182 21.23 47.35 -13.59
CA ARG A 182 22.09 48.08 -14.54
C ARG A 182 21.48 49.39 -15.05
N VAL A 183 20.17 49.44 -15.28
CA VAL A 183 19.51 50.67 -15.80
C VAL A 183 19.48 51.80 -14.75
N THR A 184 19.50 51.47 -13.46
CA THR A 184 19.51 52.48 -12.38
C THR A 184 20.88 53.08 -12.05
N GLU A 185 21.99 52.52 -12.55
CA GLU A 185 23.35 52.96 -12.20
C GLU A 185 24.03 53.87 -13.23
N ASP A 186 23.34 54.32 -14.29
CA ASP A 186 23.90 55.28 -15.24
C ASP A 186 23.31 56.71 -15.10
N PRO A 187 23.83 57.54 -14.18
CA PRO A 187 23.45 58.95 -14.06
C PRO A 187 24.08 59.86 -15.13
N ALA A 188 24.83 59.34 -16.12
CA ALA A 188 25.57 60.15 -17.08
C ALA A 188 24.83 60.42 -18.42
N ALA A 189 23.65 59.82 -18.65
CA ALA A 189 22.91 59.98 -19.91
C ALA A 189 21.99 61.21 -19.99
N GLY A 190 22.05 62.11 -19.00
CA GLY A 190 21.24 63.33 -18.95
C GLY A 190 22.09 64.60 -18.89
N ALA A 191 22.81 64.91 -19.97
CA ALA A 191 23.38 66.24 -20.23
C ALA A 191 23.44 66.49 -21.74
#